data_AF-A0A4Q9HCA7-F1
#
_entry.id   AF-A0A4Q9HCA7-F1
#
_cell.length_a   1.000
_cell.length_b   1.000
_cell.length_c   1.000
_cell.angle_alpha   90.00
_cell.angle_beta   90.00
_cell.angle_gamma   90.00
#
_symmetry.space_group_name_H-M   'P 1'
#
loop_
_entity.id
_entity.type
_entity.pdbx_description
1 polymer ?
#
loop_
_entity_poly.entity_id
_entity_poly.type
_entity_poly.pdbx_seq_one_letter_code
_entity_poly.pdbx_strand_id
1 'polypeptide(L)'
;MEIEPKLEGIQKRSALFILLISLFLGIAFYLVSLFIKMSVLTHIMLGWDAFCLMLITLHWYMFFHTSAAETHLKAKMQDETRGEIFAIVVVSTFAGLLAVILLLINKDIEPLDLVVAITGMFLSWFLVHTTFSMRYAHLYYGDNKKGHSNKKGAGLEFPGDDEPDFIDFAYFSFVLGMTFQVSDVEISDRKIRRLSLLHSLIAFIFNTVIVALTINALAGLSK
;
A
#
# COMPACT_ATOMS: atom_id res chain seq x y z
N MET A 1 26.63 -27.24 0.19
CA MET A 1 25.21 -27.57 0.41
C MET A 1 24.51 -26.24 0.55
N GLU A 2 23.99 -25.68 -0.55
CA GLU A 2 23.21 -24.44 -0.48
C GLU A 2 21.90 -24.76 0.24
N ILE A 3 21.65 -24.07 1.35
CA ILE A 3 20.41 -24.21 2.10
C ILE A 3 19.32 -23.55 1.27
N GLU A 4 18.36 -24.33 0.76
CA GLU A 4 17.22 -23.74 0.05
C GLU A 4 16.45 -22.79 0.98
N PRO A 5 16.19 -21.55 0.55
CA PRO A 5 15.46 -20.57 1.36
C PRO A 5 14.04 -21.08 1.63
N LYS A 6 13.56 -20.93 2.87
CA LYS A 6 12.22 -21.35 3.29
C LYS A 6 11.52 -20.20 3.97
N LEU A 7 10.29 -19.93 3.56
CA LEU A 7 9.47 -18.91 4.23
C LEU A 7 9.06 -19.40 5.61
N GLU A 8 9.33 -18.59 6.63
CA GLU A 8 8.91 -18.85 8.01
C GLU A 8 7.87 -17.81 8.48
N GLY A 9 7.44 -17.90 9.74
CA GLY A 9 6.59 -16.92 10.42
C GLY A 9 5.45 -16.31 9.58
N ILE A 10 5.50 -14.99 9.41
CA ILE A 10 4.53 -14.22 8.62
C ILE A 10 4.78 -14.32 7.11
N GLN A 11 6.03 -14.57 6.68
CA GLN A 11 6.34 -14.71 5.26
C GLN A 11 5.63 -15.92 4.66
N LYS A 12 5.33 -16.96 5.45
CA LYS A 12 4.56 -18.12 4.96
C LYS A 12 3.05 -17.88 4.85
N ARG A 13 2.50 -16.82 5.45
CA ARG A 13 1.05 -16.58 5.49
C ARG A 13 0.54 -16.06 4.14
N SER A 14 -0.71 -16.39 3.80
CA SER A 14 -1.35 -15.90 2.57
C SER A 14 -1.70 -14.42 2.69
N ALA A 15 -1.81 -13.74 1.55
CA ALA A 15 -2.26 -12.33 1.53
C ALA A 15 -3.67 -12.17 2.13
N LEU A 16 -4.55 -13.15 1.89
CA LEU A 16 -5.89 -13.17 2.47
C LEU A 16 -5.85 -13.24 4.00
N PHE A 17 -4.98 -14.08 4.58
CA PHE A 17 -4.84 -14.15 6.04
C PHE A 17 -4.40 -12.82 6.64
N ILE A 18 -3.41 -12.17 6.04
CA ILE A 18 -2.91 -10.84 6.45
C ILE A 18 -4.03 -9.79 6.33
N LEU A 19 -4.80 -9.82 5.25
CA LEU A 19 -5.94 -8.92 5.07
C LEU A 19 -7.02 -9.12 6.14
N LEU A 20 -7.38 -10.38 6.42
CA LEU A 20 -8.44 -10.72 7.37
C LEU A 20 -8.07 -10.35 8.81
N ILE A 21 -6.81 -10.55 9.23
CA ILE A 21 -6.38 -10.13 10.58
C ILE A 21 -6.37 -8.62 10.73
N SER A 22 -5.95 -7.88 9.69
CA SER A 22 -6.05 -6.41 9.69
C SER A 22 -7.50 -5.95 9.72
N LEU A 23 -8.38 -6.60 8.96
CA LEU A 23 -9.81 -6.29 8.94
C LEU A 23 -10.46 -6.54 10.30
N PHE A 24 -10.12 -7.65 10.94
CA PHE A 24 -10.57 -7.95 12.29
C PHE A 24 -10.16 -6.86 13.28
N LEU A 25 -8.91 -6.37 13.22
CA LEU A 25 -8.45 -5.29 14.08
C LEU A 25 -9.22 -3.98 13.81
N GLY A 26 -9.44 -3.64 12.54
CA GLY A 26 -10.23 -2.46 12.17
C GLY A 26 -11.67 -2.52 12.69
N ILE A 27 -12.33 -3.66 12.55
CA ILE A 27 -13.68 -3.88 13.09
C ILE A 27 -13.66 -3.79 14.62
N ALA A 28 -12.67 -4.39 15.30
CA ALA A 28 -12.55 -4.30 16.74
C ALA A 28 -12.40 -2.85 17.22
N PHE A 29 -11.55 -2.05 16.56
CA PHE A 29 -11.39 -0.63 16.88
C PHE A 29 -12.66 0.18 16.62
N TYR A 30 -13.36 -0.07 15.51
CA TYR A 30 -14.67 0.53 15.25
C TYR A 30 -15.65 0.22 16.40
N LEU A 31 -15.81 -1.06 16.77
CA LEU A 31 -16.74 -1.48 17.81
C LEU A 31 -16.39 -0.91 19.18
N VAL A 32 -15.10 -0.88 19.55
CA VAL A 32 -14.64 -0.28 20.81
C VAL A 32 -14.86 1.22 20.81
N SER A 33 -14.70 1.90 19.67
CA SER A 33 -14.91 3.34 19.60
C SER A 33 -16.36 3.74 19.89
N LEU A 34 -17.35 2.86 19.65
CA LEU A 34 -18.78 3.13 19.91
C LEU A 34 -19.10 3.38 21.39
N PHE A 35 -18.21 3.03 22.32
CA PHE A 35 -18.36 3.35 23.75
C PHE A 35 -18.08 4.83 24.07
N ILE A 36 -17.53 5.59 23.12
CA ILE A 36 -17.22 7.02 23.25
C ILE A 36 -18.23 7.80 22.41
N LYS A 37 -18.74 8.92 22.92
CA LYS A 37 -19.66 9.79 22.17
C LYS A 37 -18.88 10.56 21.10
N MET A 38 -19.02 10.16 19.85
CA MET A 38 -18.37 10.79 18.69
C MET A 38 -19.28 10.74 17.46
N SER A 39 -18.88 11.37 16.37
CA SER A 39 -19.62 11.25 15.11
C SER A 39 -19.50 9.83 14.53
N VAL A 40 -20.52 9.37 13.81
CA VAL A 40 -20.51 8.06 13.13
C VAL A 40 -19.33 7.96 12.16
N LEU A 41 -19.00 9.05 11.48
CA LEU A 41 -17.90 9.08 10.52
C LEU A 41 -16.55 8.92 11.21
N THR A 42 -16.38 9.48 12.41
CA THR A 42 -15.16 9.33 13.22
C THR A 42 -14.96 7.88 13.67
N HIS A 43 -16.03 7.20 14.09
CA HIS A 43 -15.97 5.76 14.41
C HIS A 43 -15.49 4.94 13.21
N ILE A 44 -16.08 5.17 12.03
CA ILE A 44 -15.70 4.49 10.78
C ILE A 44 -14.22 4.73 10.47
N MET A 45 -13.77 5.98 10.56
CA MET A 45 -12.40 6.36 10.29
C MET A 45 -11.40 5.73 11.29
N LEU A 46 -11.73 5.65 12.57
CA LEU A 46 -10.88 4.95 13.55
C LEU A 46 -10.69 3.46 13.19
N GLY A 47 -11.74 2.79 12.73
CA GLY A 47 -11.65 1.42 12.23
C GLY A 47 -10.80 1.31 10.96
N TRP A 48 -10.95 2.27 10.04
CA TRP A 48 -10.16 2.36 8.80
C TRP A 48 -8.67 2.59 9.09
N ASP A 49 -8.34 3.50 10.00
CA ASP A 49 -6.97 3.82 10.38
C ASP A 49 -6.29 2.62 11.05
N ALA A 50 -6.99 1.94 11.97
CA ALA A 50 -6.49 0.72 12.60
C ALA A 50 -6.26 -0.41 11.58
N PHE A 51 -7.18 -0.59 10.63
CA PHE A 51 -7.01 -1.53 9.53
C PHE A 51 -5.77 -1.21 8.69
N CYS A 52 -5.63 0.03 8.24
CA CYS A 52 -4.51 0.47 7.41
C CYS A 52 -3.19 0.31 8.15
N LEU A 53 -3.12 0.79 9.39
CA LEU A 53 -1.92 0.71 10.21
C LEU A 53 -1.45 -0.74 10.37
N MET A 54 -2.35 -1.64 10.77
CA MET A 54 -2.02 -3.06 10.92
C MET A 54 -1.56 -3.68 9.61
N LEU A 55 -2.29 -3.43 8.52
CA LEU A 55 -1.94 -3.97 7.21
C LEU A 55 -0.57 -3.48 6.74
N ILE A 56 -0.30 -2.19 6.89
CA ILE A 56 0.99 -1.57 6.57
C ILE A 56 2.09 -2.20 7.43
N THR A 57 1.91 -2.27 8.75
CA THR A 57 2.92 -2.81 9.67
C THR A 57 3.29 -4.25 9.32
N LEU A 58 2.31 -5.11 9.03
CA LEU A 58 2.58 -6.50 8.65
C LEU A 58 3.35 -6.60 7.33
N HIS A 59 3.02 -5.77 6.34
CA HIS A 59 3.74 -5.74 5.07
C HIS A 59 5.15 -5.21 5.21
N TRP A 60 5.36 -4.13 5.95
CA TRP A 60 6.69 -3.54 6.13
C TRP A 60 7.58 -4.40 7.02
N TYR A 61 7.02 -5.04 8.04
CA TYR A 61 7.72 -6.07 8.78
C TYR A 61 8.19 -7.19 7.83
N MET A 62 7.31 -7.66 6.93
CA MET A 62 7.70 -8.63 5.92
C MET A 62 8.77 -8.08 4.96
N PHE A 63 8.67 -6.84 4.49
CA PHE A 63 9.64 -6.25 3.57
C PHE A 63 11.05 -6.24 4.16
N PHE A 64 11.20 -5.82 5.42
CA PHE A 64 12.52 -5.79 6.08
C PHE A 64 13.09 -7.16 6.46
N HIS A 65 12.26 -8.20 6.53
CA HIS A 65 12.67 -9.53 7.00
C HIS A 65 12.63 -10.59 5.89
N THR A 66 12.54 -10.20 4.63
CA THR A 66 12.51 -11.14 3.50
C THR A 66 13.68 -10.85 2.57
N SER A 67 14.61 -11.80 2.47
CA SER A 67 15.74 -11.70 1.53
C SER A 67 15.26 -11.70 0.06
N ALA A 68 16.13 -11.31 -0.88
CA ALA A 68 15.81 -11.38 -2.31
C ALA A 68 15.34 -12.78 -2.76
N ALA A 69 16.02 -13.83 -2.30
CA ALA A 69 15.68 -15.21 -2.64
C ALA A 69 14.29 -15.62 -2.08
N GLU A 70 13.96 -15.22 -0.86
CA GLU A 70 12.65 -15.42 -0.26
C GLU A 70 11.57 -14.53 -0.90
N THR A 71 11.93 -13.33 -1.36
CA THR A 71 11.03 -12.40 -2.06
C THR A 71 10.53 -13.05 -3.34
N HIS A 72 11.44 -13.64 -4.11
CA HIS A 72 11.08 -14.43 -5.29
C HIS A 72 10.13 -15.59 -4.96
N LEU A 73 10.40 -16.36 -3.90
CA LEU A 73 9.51 -17.45 -3.45
C LEU A 73 8.12 -16.91 -3.05
N LYS A 74 8.09 -15.86 -2.23
CA LYS A 74 6.86 -15.21 -1.76
C LYS A 74 6.08 -14.61 -2.93
N ALA A 75 6.75 -14.04 -3.92
CA ALA A 75 6.19 -13.45 -5.13
C ALA A 75 5.63 -14.51 -6.11
N LYS A 76 6.18 -15.73 -6.08
CA LYS A 76 5.65 -16.90 -6.82
C LYS A 76 4.52 -17.64 -6.11
N MET A 77 4.54 -17.71 -4.77
CA MET A 77 3.42 -18.22 -3.95
C MET A 77 2.18 -17.32 -3.97
N GLN A 78 2.14 -16.35 -4.88
CA GLN A 78 1.08 -15.39 -5.00
C GLN A 78 0.01 -15.92 -5.98
N ASP A 79 -1.04 -16.54 -5.44
CA ASP A 79 -2.17 -17.14 -6.18
C ASP A 79 -3.02 -16.16 -7.02
N GLU A 80 -3.90 -16.73 -7.86
CA GLU A 80 -4.76 -16.06 -8.86
C GLU A 80 -5.69 -14.96 -8.30
N THR A 81 -6.11 -15.04 -7.03
CA THR A 81 -7.04 -14.09 -6.38
C THR A 81 -6.43 -12.73 -6.04
N ARG A 82 -5.13 -12.53 -6.26
CA ARG A 82 -4.43 -11.30 -5.83
C ARG A 82 -4.71 -10.07 -6.68
N GLY A 83 -5.12 -10.23 -7.93
CA GLY A 83 -5.64 -9.10 -8.71
C GLY A 83 -6.88 -8.50 -8.06
N GLU A 84 -7.73 -9.35 -7.48
CA GLU A 84 -8.95 -8.96 -6.77
C GLU A 84 -8.60 -8.31 -5.43
N ILE A 85 -7.71 -8.90 -4.63
CA ILE A 85 -7.25 -8.30 -3.37
C ILE A 85 -6.62 -6.93 -3.61
N PHE A 86 -5.76 -6.81 -4.62
CA PHE A 86 -5.17 -5.53 -5.04
C PHE A 86 -6.27 -4.50 -5.37
N ALA A 87 -7.24 -4.89 -6.21
CA ALA A 87 -8.34 -3.99 -6.59
C ALA A 87 -9.19 -3.59 -5.39
N ILE A 88 -9.54 -4.54 -4.51
CA ILE A 88 -10.30 -4.28 -3.28
C ILE A 88 -9.56 -3.28 -2.41
N VAL A 89 -8.27 -3.49 -2.12
CA VAL A 89 -7.48 -2.59 -1.28
C VAL A 89 -7.43 -1.19 -1.90
N VAL A 90 -7.14 -1.06 -3.19
CA VAL A 90 -7.09 0.25 -3.87
C VAL A 90 -8.45 0.95 -3.82
N VAL A 91 -9.54 0.25 -4.11
CA VAL A 91 -10.91 0.80 -4.05
C VAL A 91 -11.28 1.21 -2.63
N SER A 92 -10.97 0.38 -1.63
CA SER A 92 -11.20 0.68 -0.22
C SER A 92 -10.42 1.93 0.21
N THR A 93 -9.21 2.14 -0.30
CA THR A 93 -8.46 3.37 -0.03
C THR A 93 -9.15 4.62 -0.58
N PHE A 94 -9.74 4.55 -1.78
CA PHE A 94 -10.54 5.68 -2.29
C PHE A 94 -11.80 5.94 -1.44
N ALA A 95 -12.44 4.88 -0.93
CA ALA A 95 -13.56 5.05 0.00
C ALA A 95 -13.11 5.69 1.32
N GLY A 96 -11.94 5.31 1.85
CA GLY A 96 -11.30 5.96 3.00
C GLY A 96 -10.98 7.44 2.74
N LEU A 97 -10.42 7.76 1.57
CA LEU A 97 -10.14 9.15 1.18
C LEU A 97 -11.42 9.98 1.06
N LEU A 98 -12.51 9.40 0.56
CA LEU A 98 -13.81 10.06 0.53
C LEU A 98 -14.32 10.33 1.96
N ALA A 99 -14.17 9.38 2.88
CA ALA A 99 -14.54 9.56 4.28
C ALA A 99 -13.72 10.69 4.94
N VAL A 100 -12.43 10.80 4.64
CA VAL A 100 -11.58 11.94 5.05
C VAL A 100 -12.15 13.26 4.53
N ILE A 101 -12.47 13.35 3.24
CA ILE A 101 -13.04 14.57 2.63
C ILE A 101 -14.36 14.95 3.31
N LEU A 102 -15.25 13.99 3.54
CA LEU A 102 -16.53 14.22 4.20
C LEU A 102 -16.35 14.71 5.64
N LEU A 103 -15.34 14.20 6.35
CA LEU A 103 -15.04 14.61 7.72
C LEU A 103 -14.49 16.04 7.75
N LEU A 104 -13.63 16.41 6.79
CA LEU A 104 -12.99 17.74 6.73
C LEU A 104 -13.87 18.85 6.16
N ILE A 105 -14.92 18.54 5.39
CA ILE A 105 -15.88 19.56 4.89
C ILE A 105 -16.89 19.97 5.98
N ASN A 106 -17.01 19.20 7.05
CA ASN A 106 -17.89 19.55 8.15
C ASN A 106 -17.42 20.84 8.84
N LYS A 107 -18.37 21.77 9.08
CA LYS A 107 -18.06 23.09 9.65
C LYS A 107 -17.73 23.02 11.15
N ASP A 108 -18.30 22.06 11.85
CA ASP A 108 -18.13 21.85 13.28
C ASP A 108 -17.16 20.69 13.50
N ILE A 109 -15.90 20.86 13.07
CA ILE A 109 -14.88 19.81 13.18
C ILE A 109 -14.27 19.79 14.58
N GLU A 110 -14.34 18.64 15.26
CA GLU A 110 -13.68 18.46 16.54
C GLU A 110 -12.18 18.19 16.34
N PRO A 111 -11.30 18.52 17.30
CA PRO A 111 -9.85 18.28 17.17
C PRO A 111 -9.51 16.82 16.85
N LEU A 112 -10.27 15.86 17.39
CA LEU A 112 -10.08 14.44 17.15
C LEU A 112 -10.48 14.05 15.72
N ASP A 113 -11.50 14.66 15.15
CA ASP A 113 -11.91 14.44 13.75
C ASP A 113 -10.80 14.88 12.80
N LEU A 114 -10.15 16.01 13.09
CA LEU A 114 -9.02 16.49 12.30
C LEU A 114 -7.82 15.53 12.37
N VAL A 115 -7.46 15.06 13.57
CA VAL A 115 -6.34 14.11 13.75
C VAL A 115 -6.60 12.80 13.02
N VAL A 116 -7.81 12.25 13.15
CA VAL A 116 -8.22 11.00 12.51
C VAL A 116 -8.29 11.17 10.98
N ALA A 117 -8.83 12.28 10.49
CA ALA A 117 -8.86 12.59 9.06
C ALA A 117 -7.45 12.65 8.46
N ILE A 118 -6.54 13.41 9.08
CA ILE A 118 -5.16 13.57 8.61
C ILE A 118 -4.45 12.21 8.66
N THR A 119 -4.58 11.47 9.75
CA THR A 119 -3.96 10.15 9.92
C THR A 119 -4.45 9.18 8.84
N GLY A 120 -5.76 9.07 8.65
CA GLY A 120 -6.34 8.23 7.63
C GLY A 120 -5.94 8.60 6.21
N MET A 121 -5.74 9.89 5.93
CA MET A 121 -5.24 10.38 4.64
C MET A 121 -3.82 9.88 4.35
N PHE A 122 -2.91 10.03 5.32
CA PHE A 122 -1.52 9.56 5.20
C PHE A 122 -1.43 8.02 5.15
N LEU A 123 -2.18 7.32 6.01
CA LEU A 123 -2.22 5.85 6.00
C LEU A 123 -2.77 5.31 4.69
N SER A 124 -3.79 5.96 4.13
CA SER A 124 -4.38 5.61 2.83
C SER A 124 -3.36 5.72 1.69
N TRP A 125 -2.65 6.85 1.62
CA TRP A 125 -1.57 7.06 0.66
C TRP A 125 -0.48 5.99 0.78
N PHE A 126 -0.02 5.76 2.02
CA PHE A 126 1.05 4.79 2.31
C PHE A 126 0.63 3.35 1.98
N LEU A 127 -0.61 2.98 2.26
CA LEU A 127 -1.17 1.66 1.95
C LEU A 127 -1.23 1.42 0.44
N VAL A 128 -1.63 2.42 -0.36
CA VAL A 128 -1.65 2.30 -1.83
C VAL A 128 -0.26 1.98 -2.35
N HIS A 129 0.75 2.76 -1.97
CA HIS A 129 2.12 2.53 -2.44
C HIS A 129 2.68 1.19 -1.97
N THR A 130 2.42 0.79 -0.72
CA THR A 130 2.79 -0.53 -0.20
C THR A 130 2.15 -1.66 -1.01
N THR A 131 0.87 -1.52 -1.38
CA THR A 131 0.13 -2.51 -2.17
C THR A 131 0.70 -2.60 -3.59
N PHE A 132 1.05 -1.47 -4.20
CA PHE A 132 1.72 -1.44 -5.51
C PHE A 132 3.11 -2.07 -5.46
N SER A 133 3.90 -1.89 -4.40
CA SER A 133 5.21 -2.55 -4.23
C SER A 133 5.11 -4.07 -4.37
N MET A 134 4.15 -4.66 -3.66
CA MET A 134 3.88 -6.09 -3.77
C MET A 134 3.42 -6.50 -5.17
N ARG A 135 2.63 -5.67 -5.83
CA ARG A 135 2.16 -5.93 -7.19
C ARG A 135 3.31 -5.91 -8.20
N TYR A 136 4.25 -4.99 -8.06
CA TYR A 136 5.46 -4.95 -8.89
C TYR A 136 6.34 -6.17 -8.65
N ALA A 137 6.58 -6.55 -7.38
CA ALA A 137 7.32 -7.76 -7.04
C ALA A 137 6.72 -9.02 -7.69
N HIS A 138 5.39 -9.14 -7.65
CA HIS A 138 4.67 -10.24 -8.28
C HIS A 138 4.79 -10.23 -9.81
N LEU A 139 4.66 -9.08 -10.47
CA LEU A 139 4.82 -9.02 -11.92
C LEU A 139 6.26 -9.33 -12.35
N TYR A 140 7.23 -8.87 -11.57
CA TYR A 140 8.65 -9.13 -11.81
C TYR A 140 9.01 -10.62 -11.65
N TYR A 141 8.58 -11.26 -10.56
CA TYR A 141 8.97 -12.65 -10.26
C TYR A 141 7.97 -13.73 -10.71
N GLY A 142 6.69 -13.37 -10.87
CA GLY A 142 5.58 -14.31 -11.10
C GLY A 142 5.29 -14.65 -12.57
N ASP A 143 5.63 -13.76 -13.52
CA ASP A 143 5.27 -13.93 -14.94
C ASP A 143 6.34 -14.71 -15.76
N ASN A 144 7.34 -15.31 -15.09
CA ASN A 144 8.42 -16.13 -15.66
C ASN A 144 7.98 -17.50 -16.24
N LYS A 145 6.78 -17.58 -16.82
CA LYS A 145 6.28 -18.77 -17.55
C LYS A 145 6.94 -18.96 -18.93
N LYS A 146 7.70 -17.98 -19.42
CA LYS A 146 8.48 -18.11 -20.66
C LYS A 146 9.92 -18.35 -20.26
N GLY A 147 10.47 -19.53 -20.57
CA GLY A 147 11.81 -19.98 -20.19
C GLY A 147 12.96 -19.09 -20.69
N HIS A 148 13.07 -17.89 -20.16
CA HIS A 148 14.20 -17.00 -20.31
C HIS A 148 14.96 -17.03 -18.99
N SER A 149 15.81 -18.04 -18.89
CA SER A 149 16.84 -18.21 -17.86
C SER A 149 17.94 -17.14 -17.94
N ASN A 150 17.64 -15.94 -18.45
CA ASN A 150 18.58 -14.82 -18.50
C ASN A 150 18.02 -13.67 -17.67
N LYS A 151 18.65 -13.48 -16.51
CA LYS A 151 18.31 -12.63 -15.38
C LYS A 151 18.30 -11.10 -15.63
N LYS A 152 18.09 -10.63 -16.87
CA LYS A 152 17.96 -9.19 -17.19
C LYS A 152 16.63 -8.92 -17.88
N GLY A 153 15.83 -7.99 -17.34
CA GLY A 153 14.63 -7.48 -18.00
C GLY A 153 13.31 -8.19 -17.66
N ALA A 154 13.09 -8.64 -16.41
CA ALA A 154 11.77 -9.10 -15.94
C ALA A 154 10.75 -7.94 -15.76
N GLY A 155 10.85 -6.92 -16.62
CA GLY A 155 9.96 -5.79 -16.75
C GLY A 155 10.31 -4.54 -15.95
N LEU A 156 11.16 -4.67 -14.94
CA LEU A 156 11.83 -3.56 -14.23
C LEU A 156 13.34 -3.79 -14.27
N GLU A 157 14.12 -2.74 -14.49
CA GLU A 157 15.58 -2.79 -14.57
C GLU A 157 16.15 -1.94 -13.45
N PHE A 158 16.45 -2.59 -12.32
CA PHE A 158 17.10 -1.94 -11.18
C PHE A 158 18.59 -1.74 -11.46
N PRO A 159 19.20 -0.66 -10.96
CA PRO A 159 20.62 -0.41 -11.14
C PRO A 159 21.45 -1.46 -10.35
N GLY A 160 22.54 -1.93 -10.95
CA GLY A 160 23.36 -3.00 -10.38
C GLY A 160 23.03 -4.38 -10.97
N ASP A 161 23.63 -5.43 -10.39
CA ASP A 161 23.41 -6.83 -10.82
C ASP A 161 22.83 -7.70 -9.68
N ASP A 162 22.38 -7.09 -8.58
CA ASP A 162 21.73 -7.78 -7.45
C ASP A 162 20.26 -8.12 -7.76
N GLU A 163 19.75 -9.19 -7.15
CA GLU A 163 18.32 -9.55 -7.27
C GLU A 163 17.46 -8.65 -6.38
N PRO A 164 16.40 -8.00 -6.89
CA PRO A 164 15.65 -7.01 -6.13
C PRO A 164 14.76 -7.63 -5.04
N ASP A 165 14.84 -7.12 -3.82
CA ASP A 165 13.96 -7.54 -2.73
C ASP A 165 12.70 -6.66 -2.62
N PHE A 166 11.86 -6.90 -1.60
CA PHE A 166 10.67 -6.09 -1.40
C PHE A 166 10.95 -4.60 -1.16
N ILE A 167 12.11 -4.24 -0.60
CA ILE A 167 12.51 -2.85 -0.38
C ILE A 167 12.83 -2.17 -1.70
N ASP A 168 13.43 -2.87 -2.69
CA ASP A 168 13.64 -2.32 -4.03
C ASP A 168 12.31 -2.02 -4.74
N PHE A 169 11.32 -2.91 -4.64
CA PHE A 169 9.97 -2.63 -5.16
C PHE A 169 9.24 -1.55 -4.36
N ALA A 170 9.52 -1.43 -3.06
CA ALA A 170 9.05 -0.31 -2.24
C ALA A 170 9.65 1.01 -2.73
N TYR A 171 10.96 1.06 -2.94
CA TYR A 171 11.65 2.20 -3.51
C TYR A 171 11.00 2.64 -4.84
N PHE A 172 10.87 1.71 -5.81
CA PHE A 172 10.25 2.03 -7.10
C PHE A 172 8.82 2.56 -6.95
N SER A 173 7.99 1.90 -6.13
CA SER A 173 6.59 2.26 -5.91
C SER A 173 6.45 3.64 -5.25
N PHE A 174 7.17 3.88 -4.16
CA PHE A 174 7.08 5.11 -3.39
C PHE A 174 7.69 6.30 -4.13
N VAL A 175 8.82 6.12 -4.83
CA VAL A 175 9.38 7.19 -5.68
C VAL A 175 8.38 7.56 -6.78
N LEU A 176 7.81 6.58 -7.49
CA LEU A 176 6.77 6.86 -8.47
C LEU A 176 5.56 7.59 -7.86
N GLY A 177 5.21 7.29 -6.61
CA GLY A 177 4.14 7.96 -5.87
C GLY A 177 4.45 9.38 -5.43
N MET A 178 5.69 9.63 -5.00
CA MET A 178 6.13 10.92 -4.47
C MET A 178 6.52 11.92 -5.55
N THR A 179 7.20 11.46 -6.61
CA THR A 179 7.83 12.32 -7.63
C THR A 179 7.30 12.10 -9.04
N PHE A 180 6.38 11.15 -9.23
CA PHE A 180 5.82 10.76 -10.54
C PHE A 180 6.82 10.20 -11.56
N GLN A 181 8.09 10.01 -11.19
CA GLN A 181 9.10 9.35 -12.01
C GLN A 181 10.23 8.80 -11.15
N VAL A 182 10.69 7.59 -11.49
CA VAL A 182 11.93 7.00 -10.96
C VAL A 182 13.05 7.27 -11.98
N SER A 183 14.21 7.76 -11.52
CA SER A 183 15.30 8.16 -12.43
C SER A 183 16.25 7.02 -12.81
N ASP A 184 16.30 5.97 -11.98
CA ASP A 184 17.33 4.93 -12.01
C ASP A 184 16.76 3.52 -12.24
N VAL A 185 15.44 3.36 -12.26
CA VAL A 185 14.76 2.08 -12.57
C VAL A 185 13.97 2.21 -13.87
N GLU A 186 14.38 1.48 -14.91
CA GLU A 186 13.71 1.49 -16.20
C GLU A 186 12.59 0.43 -16.29
N ILE A 187 11.53 0.72 -17.05
CA ILE A 187 10.38 -0.19 -17.22
C ILE A 187 10.40 -0.83 -18.63
N SER A 188 10.99 -2.02 -18.74
CA SER A 188 11.09 -2.74 -20.02
C SER A 188 9.81 -3.48 -20.43
N ASP A 189 8.95 -3.89 -19.50
CA ASP A 189 7.72 -4.64 -19.82
C ASP A 189 6.49 -3.74 -20.07
N ARG A 190 5.69 -4.10 -21.08
CA ARG A 190 4.51 -3.33 -21.50
C ARG A 190 3.37 -3.38 -20.47
N LYS A 191 3.17 -4.50 -19.77
CA LYS A 191 2.14 -4.62 -18.74
C LYS A 191 2.53 -3.78 -17.52
N ILE A 192 3.79 -3.81 -17.12
CA ILE A 192 4.30 -2.97 -16.02
C ILE A 192 4.15 -1.49 -16.37
N ARG A 193 4.49 -1.05 -17.61
CA ARG A 193 4.25 0.35 -18.03
C ARG A 193 2.80 0.80 -17.87
N ARG A 194 1.83 -0.06 -18.22
CA ARG A 194 0.40 0.25 -18.06
C ARG A 194 -0.01 0.33 -16.58
N LEU A 195 0.53 -0.55 -15.74
CA LEU A 195 0.31 -0.51 -14.30
C LEU A 195 0.92 0.76 -13.68
N SER A 196 2.13 1.14 -14.10
CA SER A 196 2.79 2.36 -13.64
C SER A 196 2.03 3.61 -14.04
N LEU A 197 1.44 3.66 -15.24
CA LEU A 197 0.55 4.75 -15.63
C LEU A 197 -0.66 4.87 -14.67
N LEU A 198 -1.32 3.75 -14.35
CA LEU A 198 -2.41 3.74 -13.38
C LEU A 198 -1.93 4.20 -11.99
N HIS A 199 -0.76 3.71 -11.56
CA HIS A 199 -0.17 4.07 -10.28
C HIS A 199 0.10 5.57 -10.19
N SER A 200 0.72 6.17 -11.22
CA SER A 200 1.01 7.60 -11.28
C SER A 200 -0.26 8.45 -11.28
N LEU A 201 -1.31 8.03 -11.99
CA LEU A 201 -2.60 8.73 -11.97
C LEU A 201 -3.24 8.72 -10.57
N ILE A 202 -3.23 7.55 -9.90
CA ILE A 202 -3.72 7.42 -8.53
C ILE A 202 -2.89 8.30 -7.59
N ALA A 203 -1.56 8.22 -7.66
CA ALA A 203 -0.66 9.03 -6.85
C ALA A 203 -0.89 10.53 -7.02
N PHE A 204 -1.10 10.98 -8.28
CA PHE A 204 -1.39 12.38 -8.57
C PHE A 204 -2.69 12.85 -7.89
N ILE A 205 -3.75 12.05 -7.92
CA ILE A 205 -5.00 12.36 -7.24
C ILE A 205 -4.77 12.46 -5.73
N PHE A 206 -4.11 11.47 -5.12
CA PHE A 206 -3.82 11.50 -3.68
C PHE A 206 -3.00 12.73 -3.30
N ASN A 207 -1.90 13.02 -3.99
CA ASN A 207 -1.04 14.16 -3.69
C ASN A 207 -1.83 15.49 -3.80
N THR A 208 -2.67 15.61 -4.83
CA THR A 208 -3.51 16.80 -5.02
C THR A 208 -4.51 16.97 -3.88
N VAL A 209 -5.21 15.90 -3.51
CA VAL A 209 -6.21 15.92 -2.42
C VAL A 209 -5.53 16.18 -1.07
N ILE A 210 -4.40 15.53 -0.79
CA ILE A 210 -3.65 15.72 0.45
C ILE A 210 -3.25 17.17 0.64
N VAL A 211 -2.65 17.77 -0.39
CA VAL A 211 -2.23 19.18 -0.35
C VAL A 211 -3.44 20.10 -0.18
N ALA A 212 -4.51 19.89 -0.95
CA ALA A 212 -5.71 20.72 -0.88
C ALA A 212 -6.38 20.69 0.50
N LEU A 213 -6.55 19.50 1.07
CA LEU A 213 -7.18 19.31 2.38
C LEU A 213 -6.30 19.83 3.51
N THR A 214 -4.98 19.64 3.42
CA THR A 214 -4.03 20.17 4.42
C THR A 214 -4.07 21.71 4.45
N ILE A 215 -4.06 22.35 3.28
CA ILE A 215 -4.19 23.82 3.18
C ILE A 215 -5.53 24.29 3.75
N ASN A 216 -6.62 23.61 3.40
CA ASN A 216 -7.96 23.95 3.89
C ASN A 216 -8.04 23.85 5.42
N ALA A 217 -7.54 22.75 5.99
CA ALA A 217 -7.49 22.54 7.44
C ALA A 217 -6.69 23.63 8.16
N LEU A 218 -5.50 23.97 7.67
CA LEU A 218 -4.66 25.03 8.26
C LEU A 218 -5.33 26.41 8.16
N ALA A 219 -5.99 26.72 7.05
CA ALA A 219 -6.74 27.97 6.87
C ALA A 219 -7.99 28.05 7.77
N GLY A 220 -8.62 26.90 8.07
CA GLY A 220 -9.72 26.79 9.02
C GLY A 220 -9.28 27.01 10.46
N LEU A 221 -8.09 26.54 10.85
CA LEU A 221 -7.50 26.73 12.18
C LEU A 221 -7.05 28.17 12.46
N SER A 222 -6.85 28.99 11.42
CA SER A 222 -6.41 30.39 11.57
C SER A 222 -7.56 31.39 11.75
N LYS A 223 -8.81 30.91 11.90
CA LYS A 223 -9.99 31.73 12.18
C LYS A 223 -10.43 31.55 13.61
#